data_AF-A0A503WY65-F1
#
_entry.id   AF-A0A503WY65-F1
#
_cell.length_a   1.000
_cell.length_b   1.000
_cell.length_c   1.000
_cell.angle_alpha   90.00
_cell.angle_beta   90.00
_cell.angle_gamma   90.00
#
_symmetry.space_group_name_H-M   'P 1'
#
loop_
_entity.id
_entity.type
_entity.pdbx_description
1 polymer ?
#
loop_
_entity_poly.entity_id
_entity_poly.type
_entity_poly.pdbx_seq_one_letter_code
_entity_poly.pdbx_strand_id
1 'polypeptide(L)'
;MSDPLATLLSDLESARARKPSDDIENLPRAVVLEAVDAVHRYLLNIGVEDRLRAPLLHLIGAMQDLEQGRKNPMLAPGPYTETGQVSRQLDVAEYAMAAAAVTIMAQQPGVSTEKALSDIARAIGTETKVLREFRKNIGKGRANKDAIREYDEWRTIRRRYKEIPASDFVDIMMDKAKRLQLQKG
;
A
#
# COMPACT_ATOMS: atom_id res chain seq x y z
N MET A 1 9.46 -15.73 42.02
CA MET A 1 9.47 -14.77 40.89
C MET A 1 8.88 -15.50 39.69
N SER A 2 7.92 -14.93 38.97
CA SER A 2 7.39 -15.56 37.75
C SER A 2 8.46 -15.52 36.67
N ASP A 3 8.48 -16.54 35.80
CA ASP A 3 9.33 -16.55 34.62
C ASP A 3 8.94 -15.37 33.70
N PRO A 4 9.84 -14.40 33.44
CA PRO A 4 9.53 -13.24 32.61
C PRO A 4 9.08 -13.61 31.20
N LEU A 5 9.62 -14.71 30.64
CA LEU A 5 9.26 -15.17 29.30
C LEU A 5 7.84 -15.75 29.30
N ALA A 6 7.48 -16.54 30.32
CA ALA A 6 6.13 -17.04 30.47
C ALA A 6 5.11 -15.90 30.63
N THR A 7 5.45 -14.84 31.37
CA THR A 7 4.61 -13.63 31.46
C THR A 7 4.46 -12.94 30.12
N LEU A 8 5.54 -12.78 29.34
CA LEU A 8 5.46 -12.21 27.99
C LEU A 8 4.53 -13.02 27.09
N LEU A 9 4.67 -14.34 27.04
CA LEU A 9 3.85 -15.21 26.20
C LEU A 9 2.37 -15.11 26.58
N SER A 10 2.07 -15.15 27.88
CA SER A 10 0.72 -14.97 28.40
C SER A 10 0.11 -13.62 28.00
N ASP A 11 0.89 -12.54 28.10
CA ASP A 11 0.42 -11.19 27.75
C ASP A 11 0.19 -11.05 26.25
N LEU A 12 1.06 -11.64 25.41
CA LEU A 12 0.89 -11.66 23.96
C LEU A 12 -0.31 -12.51 23.51
N GLU A 13 -0.54 -13.65 24.16
CA GLU A 13 -1.72 -14.48 23.92
C GLU A 13 -3.00 -13.75 24.33
N SER A 14 -2.98 -13.04 25.46
CA SER A 14 -4.09 -12.21 25.93
C SER A 14 -4.41 -11.08 24.95
N ALA A 15 -3.38 -10.36 24.48
CA ALA A 15 -3.54 -9.33 23.47
C ALA A 15 -4.13 -9.90 22.16
N ARG A 16 -3.65 -11.06 21.70
CA ARG A 16 -4.17 -11.72 20.49
C ARG A 16 -5.61 -12.23 20.67
N ALA A 17 -5.97 -12.70 21.86
CA ALA A 17 -7.29 -13.26 22.15
C ALA A 17 -8.38 -12.19 22.36
N ARG A 18 -8.00 -10.92 22.31
CA ARG A 18 -8.91 -9.80 22.54
C ARG A 18 -10.06 -9.79 21.53
N LYS A 19 -11.26 -9.56 22.03
CA LYS A 19 -12.49 -9.51 21.23
C LYS A 19 -12.97 -8.07 21.07
N PRO A 20 -13.73 -7.78 20.01
CA PRO A 20 -14.44 -6.51 19.91
C PRO A 20 -15.35 -6.33 21.13
N SER A 21 -15.34 -5.14 21.72
CA SER A 21 -16.28 -4.71 22.76
C SER A 21 -16.63 -3.24 22.53
N ASP A 22 -17.74 -2.79 23.13
CA ASP A 22 -18.23 -1.40 22.97
C ASP A 22 -17.20 -0.35 23.44
N ASP A 23 -16.29 -0.74 24.35
CA ASP A 23 -15.19 0.10 24.86
C ASP A 23 -13.94 0.15 23.97
N ILE A 24 -13.91 -0.61 22.87
CA ILE A 24 -12.74 -0.73 21.98
C ILE A 24 -13.08 -0.16 20.60
N GLU A 25 -12.77 1.12 20.40
CA GLU A 25 -13.01 1.82 19.12
C GLU A 25 -12.19 1.24 17.96
N ASN A 26 -10.98 0.74 18.22
CA ASN A 26 -10.10 0.18 17.20
C ASN A 26 -9.37 -1.07 17.70
N LEU A 27 -10.02 -2.23 17.55
CA LEU A 27 -9.48 -3.51 18.02
C LEU A 27 -8.08 -3.83 17.47
N PRO A 28 -7.79 -3.72 16.16
CA PRO A 28 -6.44 -3.96 15.64
C PRO A 28 -5.38 -3.09 16.32
N ARG A 29 -5.68 -1.81 16.57
CA ARG A 29 -4.74 -0.89 17.23
C ARG A 29 -4.54 -1.23 18.71
N ALA A 30 -5.61 -1.55 19.42
CA ALA A 30 -5.56 -1.93 20.83
C ALA A 30 -4.74 -3.22 21.06
N VAL A 31 -4.87 -4.20 20.15
CA VAL A 31 -4.06 -5.43 20.15
C VAL A 31 -2.57 -5.12 19.98
N VAL A 32 -2.22 -4.26 19.02
CA VAL A 32 -0.82 -3.89 18.77
C VAL A 32 -0.23 -3.13 19.97
N LEU A 33 -0.98 -2.21 20.57
CA LEU A 33 -0.51 -1.41 21.70
C LEU A 33 -0.18 -2.29 22.91
N GLU A 34 -1.05 -3.23 23.26
CA GLU A 34 -0.80 -4.17 24.36
C GLU A 34 0.36 -5.13 24.07
N ALA A 35 0.49 -5.60 22.83
CA ALA A 35 1.60 -6.45 22.46
C ALA A 35 2.95 -5.71 22.58
N VAL A 36 3.01 -4.45 22.15
CA VAL A 36 4.23 -3.63 22.26
C VAL A 36 4.55 -3.31 23.72
N ASP A 37 3.53 -3.01 24.55
CA ASP A 37 3.71 -2.81 25.99
C ASP A 37 4.22 -4.07 26.70
N ALA A 38 3.67 -5.25 26.37
CA ALA A 38 4.14 -6.53 26.90
C ALA A 38 5.62 -6.78 26.59
N VAL A 39 6.06 -6.50 25.36
CA VAL A 39 7.48 -6.58 24.97
C VAL A 39 8.32 -5.57 25.74
N HIS A 40 7.87 -4.32 25.88
CA HIS A 40 8.57 -3.30 26.66
C HIS A 40 8.74 -3.72 28.13
N ARG A 41 7.68 -4.23 28.78
CA ARG A 41 7.73 -4.74 30.17
C ARG A 41 8.63 -5.96 30.31
N TYR A 42 8.63 -6.87 29.35
CA TYR A 42 9.54 -8.00 29.34
C TYR A 42 11.00 -7.57 29.31
N LEU A 43 11.36 -6.65 28.39
CA LEU A 43 12.73 -6.13 28.27
C LEU A 43 13.18 -5.44 29.55
N LEU A 44 12.29 -4.67 30.19
CA LEU A 44 12.54 -4.08 31.52
C LEU A 44 12.83 -5.17 32.57
N ASN A 45 12.03 -6.23 32.62
CA ASN A 45 12.15 -7.30 33.61
C ASN A 45 13.43 -8.12 33.48
N ILE A 46 13.98 -8.26 32.28
CA ILE A 46 15.27 -8.94 32.04
C ILE A 46 16.48 -8.00 32.14
N GLY A 47 16.27 -6.73 32.52
CA GLY A 47 17.33 -5.76 32.77
C GLY A 47 17.92 -5.10 31.52
N VAL A 48 17.17 -5.03 30.41
CA VAL A 48 17.60 -4.29 29.22
C VAL A 48 17.65 -2.80 29.53
N GLU A 49 18.73 -2.15 29.12
CA GLU A 49 18.99 -0.74 29.37
C GLU A 49 17.87 0.18 28.84
N ASP A 50 17.54 1.22 29.61
CA ASP A 50 16.52 2.21 29.32
C ASP A 50 16.61 2.80 27.90
N ARG A 51 17.82 3.11 27.45
CA ARG A 51 18.05 3.67 26.11
C ARG A 51 17.63 2.73 24.97
N LEU A 52 17.68 1.41 25.20
CA LEU A 52 17.34 0.40 24.19
C LEU A 52 15.83 0.12 24.16
N ARG A 53 15.15 0.28 25.29
CA ARG A 53 13.69 0.10 25.42
C ARG A 53 12.88 1.39 25.18
N ALA A 54 13.49 2.57 25.34
CA ALA A 54 12.84 3.87 25.14
C ALA A 54 12.11 4.03 23.80
N PRO A 55 12.63 3.54 22.65
CA PRO A 55 11.90 3.62 21.38
C PRO A 55 10.54 2.91 21.38
N LEU A 56 10.40 1.80 22.13
CA LEU A 56 9.13 1.09 22.26
C LEU A 56 8.12 1.91 23.07
N LEU A 57 8.58 2.58 24.12
CA LEU A 57 7.76 3.49 24.91
C LEU A 57 7.31 4.70 24.07
N HIS A 58 8.21 5.26 23.25
CA HIS A 58 7.85 6.33 22.32
C HIS A 58 6.83 5.87 21.28
N LEU A 59 6.95 4.64 20.78
CA LEU A 59 5.97 4.05 19.85
C LEU A 59 4.59 3.88 20.51
N ILE A 60 4.53 3.46 21.77
CA ILE A 60 3.28 3.37 22.53
C ILE A 60 2.65 4.77 22.67
N GLY A 61 3.43 5.76 23.12
CA GLY A 61 2.94 7.14 23.26
C GLY A 61 2.47 7.73 21.92
N ALA A 62 3.19 7.44 20.84
CA ALA A 62 2.83 7.83 19.48
C ALA A 62 1.49 7.25 19.02
N MET A 63 1.22 5.98 19.33
CA MET A 63 -0.05 5.33 18.99
C MET A 63 -1.23 5.89 19.81
N GLN A 64 -1.00 6.26 21.07
CA GLN A 64 -2.01 6.90 21.93
C GLN A 64 -2.28 8.35 21.50
N ASP A 65 -1.26 9.11 21.11
CA ASP A 65 -1.45 10.45 20.55
C ASP A 65 -2.33 10.40 19.30
N LEU A 66 -2.13 9.42 18.42
CA LEU A 66 -2.96 9.20 17.24
C LEU A 66 -4.41 8.82 17.58
N GLU A 67 -4.66 8.13 18.69
CA GLU A 67 -6.01 7.81 19.19
C GLU A 67 -6.71 9.07 19.72
N GLN A 68 -5.99 9.94 20.43
CA GLN A 68 -6.53 11.18 20.99
C GLN A 68 -6.58 12.35 19.98
N GLY A 69 -6.30 12.09 18.70
CA GLY A 69 -6.24 13.12 17.66
C GLY A 69 -5.10 14.14 17.86
N ARG A 70 -4.12 13.84 18.71
CA ARG A 70 -2.94 14.68 18.95
C ARG A 70 -1.91 14.46 17.85
N LYS A 71 -1.52 15.54 17.19
CA LYS A 71 -0.42 15.52 16.22
C LYS A 71 0.90 15.62 16.99
N ASN A 72 1.56 14.48 17.22
CA ASN A 72 2.88 14.47 17.85
C ASN A 72 3.95 15.01 16.87
N PRO A 73 4.69 16.08 17.19
CA PRO A 73 5.74 16.63 16.34
C PRO A 73 6.89 15.65 16.03
N MET A 74 7.17 14.67 16.90
CA MET A 74 8.16 13.62 16.61
C MET A 74 7.69 12.63 15.53
N LEU A 75 6.37 12.48 15.37
CA LEU A 75 5.75 11.72 14.29
C LEU A 75 5.34 12.59 13.11
N ALA A 76 5.55 13.91 13.22
CA ALA A 76 5.41 14.77 12.07
C ALA A 76 6.37 14.25 11.01
N PRO A 77 5.95 14.20 9.74
CA PRO A 77 6.88 13.88 8.67
C PRO A 77 8.13 14.74 8.86
N GLY A 78 9.29 14.08 8.86
CA GLY A 78 10.58 14.76 9.00
C GLY A 78 10.71 15.89 7.96
N PRO A 79 11.67 16.82 8.15
CA PRO A 79 11.91 17.88 7.18
C PRO A 79 12.00 17.26 5.78
N TYR A 80 11.25 17.85 4.85
CA TYR A 80 11.10 17.38 3.48
C TYR A 80 12.46 16.98 2.89
N THR A 81 12.74 15.68 2.79
CA THR A 81 13.85 15.18 2.00
C THR A 81 13.36 15.04 0.58
N GLU A 82 14.06 15.68 -0.36
CA GLU A 82 13.77 15.70 -1.80
C GLU A 82 14.06 14.33 -2.47
N THR A 83 13.73 13.24 -1.79
CA THR A 83 13.68 11.90 -2.37
C THR A 83 12.30 11.76 -3.01
N GLY A 84 12.29 11.85 -4.34
CA GLY A 84 11.10 11.92 -5.19
C GLY A 84 9.95 11.03 -4.72
N GLN A 85 8.74 11.58 -4.76
CA GLN A 85 7.48 10.90 -4.45
C GLN A 85 7.53 9.42 -4.84
N VAL A 86 7.71 8.56 -3.84
CA VAL A 86 7.40 7.14 -4.00
C VAL A 86 5.88 7.10 -4.04
N SER A 87 5.33 7.18 -5.26
CA SER A 87 3.92 6.84 -5.50
C SER A 87 3.66 5.50 -4.80
N ARG A 88 2.54 5.41 -4.05
CA ARG A 88 2.20 4.18 -3.32
C ARG A 88 2.26 3.02 -4.30
N GLN A 89 2.81 1.87 -3.92
CA GLN A 89 2.96 0.71 -4.83
C GLN A 89 1.66 0.33 -5.55
N LEU A 90 0.50 0.54 -4.91
CA LEU A 90 -0.82 0.34 -5.51
C LEU A 90 -1.11 1.29 -6.68
N ASP A 91 -0.67 2.55 -6.60
CA ASP A 91 -0.80 3.50 -7.70
C ASP A 91 0.11 3.06 -8.86
N VAL A 92 1.32 2.57 -8.57
CA VAL A 92 2.26 2.09 -9.59
C VAL A 92 1.69 0.91 -10.40
N ALA A 93 1.08 -0.07 -9.73
CA ALA A 93 0.46 -1.23 -10.41
C ALA A 93 -0.74 -0.81 -11.26
N GLU A 94 -1.56 0.10 -10.74
CA GLU A 94 -2.72 0.65 -11.45
C GLU A 94 -2.29 1.43 -12.70
N TYR A 95 -1.29 2.32 -12.59
CA TYR A 95 -0.73 3.05 -13.72
C TYR A 95 -0.02 2.13 -14.73
N ALA A 96 0.65 1.06 -14.29
CA ALA A 96 1.28 0.07 -15.16
C ALA A 96 0.25 -0.71 -15.97
N MET A 97 -0.81 -1.17 -15.32
CA MET A 97 -1.94 -1.84 -15.97
C MET A 97 -2.64 -0.90 -16.96
N ALA A 98 -2.91 0.35 -16.57
CA ALA A 98 -3.51 1.35 -17.45
C ALA A 98 -2.62 1.66 -18.67
N ALA A 99 -1.30 1.79 -18.47
CA ALA A 99 -0.36 1.96 -19.58
C ALA A 99 -0.35 0.76 -20.54
N ALA A 100 -0.46 -0.47 -20.01
CA ALA A 100 -0.56 -1.68 -20.80
C ALA A 100 -1.88 -1.71 -21.61
N ALA A 101 -3.00 -1.37 -20.97
CA ALA A 101 -4.30 -1.26 -21.62
C ALA A 101 -4.28 -0.25 -22.78
N VAL A 102 -3.63 0.90 -22.61
CA VAL A 102 -3.47 1.90 -23.68
C VAL A 102 -2.72 1.31 -24.87
N THR A 103 -1.63 0.58 -24.60
CA THR A 103 -0.86 -0.08 -25.66
C THR A 103 -1.66 -1.16 -26.37
N ILE A 104 -2.48 -1.94 -25.65
CA ILE A 104 -3.34 -2.98 -26.23
C ILE A 104 -4.42 -2.36 -27.13
N MET A 105 -5.08 -1.31 -26.66
CA MET A 105 -6.11 -0.59 -27.42
C MET A 105 -5.54 0.10 -28.65
N ALA A 106 -4.39 0.76 -28.52
CA ALA A 106 -3.73 1.46 -29.64
C ALA A 106 -3.24 0.51 -30.76
N GLN A 107 -3.21 -0.80 -30.52
CA GLN A 107 -2.92 -1.82 -31.54
C GLN A 107 -4.15 -2.24 -32.35
N GLN A 108 -5.35 -1.83 -31.95
CA GLN A 108 -6.58 -2.15 -32.67
C GLN A 108 -6.78 -1.24 -33.90
N PRO A 109 -7.32 -1.78 -35.01
CA PRO A 109 -7.65 -0.97 -36.17
C PRO A 109 -8.61 0.18 -35.81
N GLY A 110 -8.28 1.41 -36.26
CA GLY A 110 -9.14 2.59 -36.05
C GLY A 110 -9.08 3.21 -34.65
N VAL A 111 -8.27 2.69 -33.73
CA VAL A 111 -8.09 3.27 -32.39
C VAL A 111 -6.78 4.06 -32.35
N SER A 112 -6.89 5.39 -32.24
CA SER A 112 -5.71 6.23 -32.05
C SER A 112 -5.17 6.10 -30.63
N THR A 113 -3.85 6.26 -30.46
CA THR A 113 -3.23 6.25 -29.12
C THR A 113 -3.80 7.33 -28.21
N GLU A 114 -4.15 8.50 -28.77
CA GLU A 114 -4.74 9.60 -28.02
C GLU A 114 -6.14 9.27 -27.51
N LYS A 115 -6.96 8.61 -28.34
CA LYS A 115 -8.27 8.12 -27.93
C LYS A 115 -8.14 7.10 -26.80
N ALA A 116 -7.26 6.11 -26.95
CA ALA A 116 -7.01 5.11 -25.91
C ALA A 116 -6.51 5.73 -24.60
N LEU A 117 -5.62 6.73 -24.67
CA LEU A 117 -5.16 7.47 -23.49
C LEU A 117 -6.30 8.20 -22.79
N SER A 118 -7.15 8.90 -23.55
CA SER A 118 -8.30 9.62 -23.00
C SER A 118 -9.32 8.69 -22.33
N ASP A 119 -9.68 7.59 -22.99
CA ASP A 119 -10.69 6.66 -22.50
C ASP A 119 -10.22 5.95 -21.22
N ILE A 120 -8.96 5.50 -21.20
CA ILE A 120 -8.39 4.79 -20.05
C ILE A 120 -8.10 5.76 -18.89
N ALA A 121 -7.58 6.97 -19.16
CA ALA A 121 -7.37 7.96 -18.12
C ALA A 121 -8.67 8.33 -17.39
N ARG A 122 -9.77 8.48 -18.14
CA ARG A 122 -11.11 8.68 -17.57
C ARG A 122 -11.55 7.49 -16.72
N ALA A 123 -11.32 6.27 -17.18
CA ALA A 123 -11.75 5.05 -16.48
C ALA A 123 -11.07 4.86 -15.11
N ILE A 124 -9.82 5.27 -14.96
CA ILE A 124 -9.07 5.19 -13.69
C ILE A 124 -9.07 6.50 -12.89
N GLY A 125 -9.71 7.56 -13.39
CA GLY A 125 -9.78 8.84 -12.69
C GLY A 125 -8.46 9.61 -12.62
N THR A 126 -7.66 9.56 -13.70
CA THR A 126 -6.38 10.31 -13.80
C THR A 126 -6.37 11.28 -14.98
N GLU A 127 -5.36 12.14 -15.02
CA GLU A 127 -5.13 13.03 -16.16
C GLU A 127 -4.45 12.30 -17.33
N THR A 128 -4.93 12.53 -18.55
CA THR A 128 -4.35 12.02 -19.79
C THR A 128 -2.84 12.32 -19.90
N LYS A 129 -2.42 13.51 -19.45
CA LYS A 129 -0.99 13.92 -19.48
C LYS A 129 -0.14 13.05 -18.57
N VAL A 130 -0.62 12.76 -17.36
CA VAL A 130 0.08 11.92 -16.38
C VAL A 130 0.23 10.50 -16.90
N LEU A 131 -0.86 9.90 -17.40
CA LEU A 131 -0.81 8.55 -17.96
C LEU A 131 0.10 8.46 -19.20
N ARG A 132 0.07 9.48 -20.06
CA ARG A 132 0.96 9.58 -21.22
C ARG A 132 2.43 9.61 -20.81
N GLU A 133 2.77 10.43 -19.83
CA GLU A 133 4.14 10.56 -19.33
C GLU A 133 4.62 9.26 -18.67
N PHE A 134 3.77 8.64 -17.84
CA PHE A 134 4.06 7.35 -17.22
C PHE A 134 4.33 6.26 -18.27
N ARG A 135 3.45 6.12 -19.28
CA ARG A 135 3.64 5.17 -20.38
C ARG A 135 4.93 5.44 -21.16
N LYS A 136 5.27 6.71 -21.42
CA LYS A 136 6.52 7.10 -22.07
C LYS A 136 7.74 6.71 -21.23
N ASN A 137 7.65 6.86 -19.91
CA ASN A 137 8.74 6.50 -18.98
C ASN A 137 8.94 4.99 -18.91
N ILE A 138 7.87 4.18 -18.94
CA ILE A 138 7.97 2.72 -19.09
C ILE A 138 8.68 2.36 -20.40
N GLY A 139 8.23 2.91 -21.53
CA GLY A 139 8.82 2.62 -22.84
C GLY A 139 10.30 3.02 -22.97
N LYS A 140 10.77 3.96 -22.14
CA LYS A 140 12.18 4.39 -22.06
C LYS A 140 12.99 3.67 -20.98
N GLY A 141 12.40 2.73 -20.23
CA GLY A 141 13.07 2.06 -19.11
C GLY A 141 13.39 2.98 -17.94
N ARG A 142 12.68 4.11 -17.81
CA ARG A 142 12.87 5.11 -16.74
C ARG A 142 11.88 4.97 -15.59
N ALA A 143 10.89 4.08 -15.73
CA ALA A 143 9.98 3.74 -14.65
C ALA A 143 10.63 2.77 -13.65
N ASN A 144 10.02 2.62 -12.47
CA ASN A 144 10.44 1.61 -11.49
C ASN A 144 10.39 0.20 -12.12
N LYS A 145 11.33 -0.68 -11.73
CA LYS A 145 11.41 -2.09 -12.18
C LYS A 145 10.08 -2.83 -11.96
N ASP A 146 9.41 -2.59 -10.85
CA ASP A 146 8.09 -3.21 -10.57
C ASP A 146 7.03 -2.76 -11.58
N ALA A 147 7.02 -1.48 -11.97
CA ALA A 147 6.09 -0.96 -12.97
C ALA A 147 6.34 -1.57 -14.36
N ILE A 148 7.61 -1.74 -14.72
CA ILE A 148 8.01 -2.36 -15.99
C ILE A 148 7.60 -3.84 -16.00
N ARG A 149 7.86 -4.57 -14.91
CA ARG A 149 7.46 -5.98 -14.77
C ARG A 149 5.94 -6.13 -14.89
N GLU A 150 5.16 -5.37 -14.14
CA GLU A 150 3.70 -5.41 -14.17
C GLU A 150 3.17 -5.11 -15.58
N TYR A 151 3.70 -4.08 -16.24
CA TYR A 151 3.34 -3.74 -17.62
C TYR A 151 3.59 -4.89 -18.61
N ASP A 152 4.76 -5.56 -18.51
CA ASP A 152 5.10 -6.67 -19.38
C ASP A 152 4.31 -7.96 -19.06
N GLU A 153 3.97 -8.17 -17.79
CA GLU A 153 3.07 -9.25 -17.38
C GLU A 153 1.69 -9.10 -18.02
N TRP A 154 1.08 -7.92 -17.99
CA TRP A 154 -0.20 -7.67 -18.66
C TRP A 154 -0.15 -7.92 -20.17
N ARG A 155 0.95 -7.54 -20.83
CA ARG A 155 1.16 -7.85 -22.26
C ARG A 155 1.35 -9.34 -22.50
N THR A 156 2.00 -10.04 -21.59
CA THR A 156 2.16 -11.50 -21.65
C THR A 156 0.83 -12.22 -21.46
N ILE A 157 0.01 -11.77 -20.50
CA ILE A 157 -1.35 -12.26 -20.29
C ILE A 157 -2.18 -12.04 -21.56
N ARG A 158 -2.16 -10.83 -22.16
CA ARG A 158 -2.87 -10.56 -23.43
C ARG A 158 -2.46 -11.50 -24.55
N ARG A 159 -1.18 -11.92 -24.62
CA ARG A 159 -0.72 -12.90 -25.62
C ARG A 159 -1.25 -14.31 -25.38
N ARG A 160 -1.59 -14.67 -24.14
CA ARG A 160 -2.19 -15.96 -23.78
C ARG A 160 -3.69 -15.98 -24.05
N TYR A 161 -4.36 -14.84 -23.86
CA TYR A 161 -5.79 -14.66 -24.10
C TYR A 161 -6.04 -13.85 -25.37
N LYS A 162 -5.61 -14.36 -26.53
CA LYS A 162 -5.74 -13.65 -27.83
C LYS A 162 -7.14 -13.72 -28.41
N GLU A 163 -7.85 -14.80 -28.08
CA GLU A 163 -9.22 -15.12 -28.45
C GLU A 163 -10.23 -14.13 -27.88
N ILE A 164 -9.91 -13.49 -26.75
CA ILE A 164 -10.72 -12.42 -26.18
C ILE A 164 -10.50 -11.14 -27.00
N PRO A 165 -11.57 -10.46 -27.44
CA PRO A 165 -11.46 -9.14 -28.06
C PRO A 165 -10.66 -8.17 -27.18
N ALA A 166 -9.87 -7.30 -27.80
CA ALA A 166 -9.00 -6.39 -27.05
C ALA A 166 -9.80 -5.41 -26.17
N SER A 167 -10.98 -4.99 -26.63
CA SER A 167 -11.93 -4.20 -25.85
C SER A 167 -12.30 -4.91 -24.55
N ASP A 168 -12.77 -6.14 -24.67
CA ASP A 168 -13.31 -6.92 -23.55
C ASP A 168 -12.20 -7.27 -22.56
N PHE A 169 -11.00 -7.56 -23.07
CA PHE A 169 -9.82 -7.77 -22.22
C PHE A 169 -9.46 -6.51 -21.42
N VAL A 170 -9.51 -5.34 -22.06
CA VAL A 170 -9.23 -4.06 -21.40
C VAL A 170 -10.33 -3.70 -20.40
N ASP A 171 -11.59 -4.02 -20.69
CA ASP A 171 -12.68 -3.84 -19.73
C ASP A 171 -12.47 -4.69 -18.47
N ILE A 172 -12.04 -5.95 -18.62
CA ILE A 172 -11.65 -6.80 -17.48
C ILE A 172 -10.49 -6.18 -16.68
N MET A 173 -9.49 -5.62 -17.36
CA MET A 173 -8.39 -4.90 -16.69
C MET A 173 -8.91 -3.70 -15.89
N MET A 174 -9.80 -2.90 -16.47
CA MET A 174 -10.35 -1.71 -15.83
C MET A 174 -11.27 -2.06 -14.65
N ASP A 175 -12.04 -3.13 -14.75
CA ASP A 175 -12.86 -3.62 -13.64
C ASP A 175 -12.00 -4.10 -12.47
N LYS A 176 -10.87 -4.76 -12.75
CA LYS A 176 -9.87 -5.08 -11.72
C LYS A 176 -9.30 -3.81 -11.09
N ALA A 177 -9.02 -2.77 -11.88
CA ALA A 177 -8.56 -1.47 -11.39
C ALA A 177 -9.54 -0.84 -10.40
N LYS A 178 -10.82 -0.79 -10.77
CA LYS A 178 -11.90 -0.22 -9.95
C LYS A 178 -12.07 -0.99 -8.64
N ARG A 179 -12.00 -2.32 -8.66
CA ARG A 179 -12.07 -3.14 -7.43
C ARG A 179 -10.91 -2.84 -6.48
N LEU A 180 -9.70 -2.63 -7.01
CA LEU A 180 -8.54 -2.23 -6.22
C LEU A 180 -8.69 -0.81 -5.65
N GLN A 181 -9.32 0.11 -6.38
CA GLN A 181 -9.63 1.46 -5.89
C GLN A 181 -10.68 1.44 -4.75
N LEU A 182 -11.71 0.60 -4.84
CA LEU A 182 -12.74 0.49 -3.79
C LEU A 182 -12.20 -0.09 -2.47
N GLN A 183 -11.09 -0.83 -2.51
CA GLN A 183 -10.37 -1.26 -1.30
C GLN A 183 -9.50 -0.15 -0.67
N LYS A 184 -9.35 1.01 -1.34
CA LYS A 184 -8.62 2.18 -0.82
C LYS A 184 -9.48 3.08 0.09
N GLY A 185 -10.80 2.89 0.12
CA GLY A 185 -11.76 3.64 0.96
C GLY A 185 -12.17 2.86 2.19
#